data_AF-A0A3C0A8X6-F1
#
_entry.id   AF-A0A3C0A8X6-F1
#
_cell.length_a   1.000
_cell.length_b   1.000
_cell.length_c   1.000
_cell.angle_alpha   90.00
_cell.angle_beta   90.00
_cell.angle_gamma   90.00
#
_symmetry.space_group_name_H-M   'P 1'
#
loop_
_entity.id
_entity.type
_entity.pdbx_description
1 polymer ?
#
loop_
_entity_poly.entity_id
_entity_poly.type
_entity_poly.pdbx_seq_one_letter_code
_entity_poly.pdbx_strand_id
1 'polypeptide(L)'
;MSEQPLIYLDNAATSFPKPDSVYTAMDAYHRNSGVPVGRGAYRKSIELQSSIDQCRKLAAKLLGAARPEEIAFTFNGTDSLNTIIHGVLKPGDHVITSDVEHNSVLRTLQT
;
A
#
# COMPACT_ATOMS: atom_id res chain seq x y z
N MET A 1 13.64 27.40 28.18
CA MET A 1 13.65 27.57 26.71
C MET A 1 12.27 27.20 26.22
N SER A 2 11.55 28.08 25.55
CA SER A 2 10.27 27.72 24.93
C SER A 2 10.54 26.64 23.87
N GLU A 3 9.85 25.51 23.94
CA GLU A 3 9.91 24.49 22.88
C GLU A 3 9.46 25.14 21.57
N GLN A 4 10.35 25.12 20.57
CA GLN A 4 9.96 25.50 19.23
C GLN A 4 9.17 24.35 18.60
N PRO A 5 8.05 24.64 17.92
CA PRO A 5 7.28 23.61 17.26
C PRO A 5 8.11 22.92 16.18
N LEU A 6 7.99 21.59 16.08
CA LEU A 6 8.67 20.80 15.06
C LEU A 6 8.24 21.24 13.65
N ILE A 7 9.19 21.65 12.82
CA ILE A 7 8.98 21.88 11.39
C ILE A 7 9.39 20.61 10.64
N TYR A 8 8.42 19.84 10.17
CA TYR A 8 8.66 18.58 9.47
C TYR A 8 8.72 18.78 7.96
N LEU A 9 9.92 18.61 7.36
CA LEU A 9 10.18 18.80 5.93
C LEU A 9 10.63 17.51 5.22
N ASP A 10 10.27 16.34 5.77
CA ASP A 10 10.69 15.02 5.27
C ASP A 10 9.52 14.18 4.71
N ASN A 11 8.47 14.86 4.23
CA ASN A 11 7.24 14.21 3.72
C ASN A 11 7.46 13.29 2.51
N ALA A 12 8.57 13.47 1.78
CA ALA A 12 8.94 12.59 0.68
C ALA A 12 9.39 11.19 1.16
N ALA A 13 10.00 11.10 2.35
CA ALA A 13 10.36 9.82 2.96
C ALA A 13 9.15 9.14 3.62
N THR A 14 8.34 9.91 4.35
CA THR A 14 7.02 9.48 4.87
C THR A 14 6.20 10.68 5.32
N SER A 15 4.87 10.65 5.18
CA SER A 15 4.05 11.74 5.72
C SER A 15 3.97 11.70 7.25
N PHE A 16 4.18 12.85 7.90
CA PHE A 16 4.07 12.99 9.35
C PHE A 16 3.62 14.42 9.75
N PRO A 17 2.71 14.56 10.72
CA PRO A 17 1.86 13.51 11.30
C PRO A 17 0.85 12.99 10.26
N LYS A 18 0.25 11.82 10.50
CA LYS A 18 -0.90 11.40 9.70
C LYS A 18 -2.14 12.21 10.12
N PRO A 19 -3.12 12.42 9.23
CA PRO A 19 -4.40 13.02 9.64
C PRO A 19 -5.11 12.18 10.71
N ASP A 20 -5.83 12.83 11.63
CA ASP A 20 -6.55 12.16 12.73
C ASP A 20 -7.48 11.04 12.26
N SER A 21 -8.10 11.20 11.08
CA SER A 21 -8.96 10.19 10.48
C SER A 21 -8.25 8.84 10.27
N VAL A 22 -6.95 8.84 9.98
CA VAL A 22 -6.15 7.62 9.84
C VAL A 22 -5.96 6.95 11.20
N TYR A 23 -5.61 7.72 12.23
CA TYR A 23 -5.45 7.19 13.59
C TYR A 23 -6.77 6.59 14.11
N THR A 24 -7.88 7.31 13.96
CA THR A 24 -9.20 6.82 14.40
C THR A 24 -9.62 5.54 13.68
N ALA A 25 -9.44 5.47 12.35
CA ALA A 25 -9.80 4.28 11.58
C ALA A 25 -8.96 3.06 11.99
N MET A 26 -7.65 3.23 12.18
CA MET A 26 -6.76 2.15 12.57
C MET A 26 -6.99 1.69 14.01
N ASP A 27 -7.26 2.58 14.97
CA ASP A 27 -7.61 2.21 16.34
C ASP A 27 -8.94 1.43 16.37
N ALA A 28 -9.95 1.90 15.64
CA ALA A 28 -11.23 1.20 15.51
C ALA A 28 -11.07 -0.21 14.93
N TYR A 29 -10.24 -0.38 13.90
CA TYR A 29 -9.92 -1.69 13.33
C TYR A 29 -9.29 -2.62 14.37
N HIS A 30 -8.25 -2.18 15.07
CA HIS A 30 -7.55 -3.03 16.04
C HIS A 30 -8.42 -3.42 17.23
N ARG A 31 -9.29 -2.52 17.71
CA ARG A 31 -10.19 -2.81 18.83
C ARG A 31 -11.35 -3.72 18.46
N ASN A 32 -11.91 -3.59 17.25
CA ASN A 32 -13.21 -4.16 16.93
C ASN A 32 -13.20 -5.20 15.81
N SER A 33 -12.19 -5.18 14.94
CA SER A 33 -12.19 -5.83 13.63
C SER A 33 -10.92 -6.64 13.33
N GLY A 34 -9.97 -6.81 14.25
CA GLY A 34 -8.72 -7.58 14.03
C GLY A 34 -8.92 -9.10 13.90
N VAL A 35 -9.77 -9.53 12.96
CA VAL A 35 -10.15 -10.93 12.76
C VAL A 35 -9.72 -11.43 11.36
N PRO A 36 -9.45 -12.73 11.16
CA PRO A 36 -9.07 -13.24 9.85
C PRO A 36 -10.15 -13.02 8.79
N VAL A 37 -9.74 -12.54 7.62
CA VAL A 37 -10.59 -12.33 6.44
C VAL A 37 -10.42 -13.49 5.46
N GLY A 38 -11.49 -13.87 4.76
CA GLY A 38 -11.46 -14.89 3.72
C GLY A 38 -11.32 -16.34 4.21
N ARG A 39 -11.28 -16.55 5.54
CA ARG A 39 -11.16 -17.88 6.16
C ARG A 39 -12.28 -18.21 7.16
N GLY A 40 -13.24 -17.31 7.34
CA GLY A 40 -14.35 -17.49 8.27
C GLY A 40 -15.67 -17.02 7.66
N ALA A 41 -16.75 -17.75 7.93
CA ALA A 41 -18.10 -17.40 7.48
C ALA A 41 -18.92 -16.67 8.56
N TYR A 42 -18.28 -16.23 9.65
CA TYR A 42 -18.95 -15.49 10.72
C TYR A 42 -19.06 -14.00 10.39
N ARG A 43 -20.09 -13.36 10.96
CA ARG A 43 -20.49 -11.98 10.65
C ARG A 43 -19.32 -10.98 10.59
N LYS A 44 -18.47 -10.93 11.62
CA LYS A 44 -17.35 -9.99 11.66
C LYS A 44 -16.34 -10.18 10.51
N SER A 45 -16.08 -11.42 10.09
CA SER A 45 -15.19 -11.70 8.96
C SER A 45 -15.76 -11.16 7.64
N ILE A 46 -17.07 -11.34 7.44
CA ILE A 46 -17.80 -10.85 6.26
C ILE A 46 -17.85 -9.31 6.25
N GLU A 47 -18.14 -8.67 7.39
CA GLU A 47 -18.15 -7.20 7.52
C GLU A 47 -16.77 -6.59 7.21
N LEU A 48 -15.70 -7.23 7.67
CA LEU A 48 -14.35 -6.78 7.36
C LEU A 48 -13.99 -7.01 5.89
N GLN A 49 -14.37 -8.13 5.29
CA GLN A 49 -14.21 -8.36 3.85
C GLN A 49 -14.87 -7.24 3.04
N SER A 50 -16.11 -6.87 3.39
CA SER A 50 -16.82 -5.76 2.73
C SER A 50 -16.08 -4.43 2.87
N SER A 51 -15.45 -4.17 4.03
CA SER A 51 -14.63 -2.97 4.25
C SER A 51 -13.40 -2.95 3.34
N ILE A 52 -12.72 -4.09 3.18
CA ILE A 52 -11.57 -4.23 2.28
C ILE A 52 -11.99 -4.06 0.82
N ASP A 53 -13.13 -4.62 0.41
CA ASP A 53 -13.64 -4.47 -0.95
C ASP A 53 -14.03 -3.03 -1.26
N GLN A 54 -14.60 -2.32 -0.28
CA GLN A 54 -14.86 -0.89 -0.41
C GLN A 54 -13.57 -0.08 -0.51
N CYS A 55 -12.56 -0.39 0.31
CA CYS A 55 -11.24 0.23 0.21
C CYS A 55 -10.64 0.03 -1.20
N ARG A 56 -10.75 -1.18 -1.75
CA ARG A 56 -10.27 -1.51 -3.10
C ARG A 56 -10.98 -0.69 -4.18
N LYS A 57 -12.31 -0.51 -4.08
CA LYS A 57 -13.08 0.36 -4.99
C LYS A 57 -12.65 1.83 -4.91
N LEU A 58 -12.39 2.33 -3.70
CA LEU A 58 -11.92 3.71 -3.50
C LEU A 58 -10.51 3.90 -4.07
N ALA A 59 -9.60 2.94 -3.86
CA ALA A 59 -8.26 2.95 -4.44
C ALA A 59 -8.30 2.91 -5.98
N ALA A 60 -9.14 2.05 -6.55
CA ALA A 60 -9.35 1.98 -8.01
C ALA A 60 -9.82 3.32 -8.58
N LYS A 61 -10.78 3.97 -7.91
CA LYS A 61 -11.25 5.32 -8.30
C LYS A 61 -10.14 6.37 -8.19
N LEU A 62 -9.35 6.34 -7.11
CA LEU A 62 -8.24 7.28 -6.89
C LEU A 62 -7.17 7.15 -7.97
N LEU A 63 -6.85 5.91 -8.38
CA LEU A 63 -5.80 5.60 -9.36
C LEU A 63 -6.29 5.56 -10.81
N GLY A 64 -7.60 5.68 -11.04
CA GLY A 64 -8.19 5.62 -12.39
C GLY A 64 -8.22 4.22 -13.00
N ALA A 65 -8.21 3.16 -12.19
CA ALA A 65 -8.35 1.79 -12.68
C ALA A 65 -9.78 1.53 -13.20
N ALA A 66 -9.91 0.74 -14.27
CA ALA A 66 -11.20 0.45 -14.89
C ALA A 66 -12.06 -0.43 -13.97
N ARG A 67 -11.42 -1.31 -13.20
CA ARG A 67 -12.11 -2.24 -12.30
C ARG A 67 -11.36 -2.41 -10.96
N PRO A 68 -12.07 -2.61 -9.83
CA PRO A 68 -11.43 -2.85 -8.53
C PRO A 68 -10.48 -4.04 -8.51
N GLU A 69 -10.72 -5.07 -9.33
CA GLU A 69 -9.90 -6.28 -9.40
C GLU A 69 -8.48 -6.03 -9.94
N GLU A 70 -8.23 -4.85 -10.50
CA GLU A 70 -6.91 -4.41 -10.97
C GLU A 70 -6.03 -3.87 -9.82
N ILE A 71 -6.59 -3.78 -8.60
CA ILE A 71 -5.88 -3.31 -7.42
C ILE A 71 -5.45 -4.48 -6.53
N ALA A 72 -4.13 -4.67 -6.44
CA ALA A 72 -3.50 -5.56 -5.46
C ALA A 72 -2.95 -4.74 -4.28
N PHE A 73 -3.24 -5.18 -3.05
CA PHE A 73 -2.63 -4.62 -1.86
C PHE A 73 -1.32 -5.37 -1.55
N THR A 74 -0.24 -4.61 -1.38
CA THR A 74 1.11 -5.09 -1.04
C THR A 74 1.58 -4.40 0.23
N PHE A 75 2.76 -4.76 0.74
CA PHE A 75 3.27 -4.15 1.96
C PHE A 75 3.76 -2.70 1.78
N ASN A 76 4.33 -2.38 0.62
CA ASN A 76 4.84 -1.05 0.26
C ASN A 76 5.21 -0.99 -1.25
N GLY A 77 5.71 0.15 -1.72
CA GLY A 77 6.11 0.32 -3.11
C GLY A 77 7.25 -0.61 -3.56
N THR A 78 8.21 -0.94 -2.69
CA THR A 78 9.27 -1.90 -3.00
C THR A 78 8.71 -3.30 -3.25
N ASP A 79 7.81 -3.75 -2.37
CA ASP A 79 7.14 -5.05 -2.50
C ASP A 79 6.29 -5.13 -3.79
N SER A 80 5.57 -4.05 -4.13
CA SER A 80 4.85 -3.94 -5.40
C SER A 80 5.77 -4.08 -6.61
N LEU A 81 6.87 -3.33 -6.63
CA LEU A 81 7.81 -3.33 -7.75
C LEU A 81 8.46 -4.70 -7.92
N ASN A 82 8.87 -5.34 -6.82
CA ASN A 82 9.46 -6.68 -6.87
C ASN A 82 8.45 -7.72 -7.35
N THR A 83 7.21 -7.64 -6.89
CA THR A 83 6.12 -8.53 -7.33
C THR A 83 5.90 -8.43 -8.85
N ILE A 84 5.88 -7.21 -9.39
CA ILE A 84 5.66 -6.98 -10.83
C ILE A 84 6.88 -7.42 -11.65
N ILE A 85 8.08 -6.95 -11.29
CA ILE A 85 9.29 -7.20 -12.07
C ILE A 85 9.58 -8.71 -12.14
N HIS A 86 9.60 -9.40 -11.00
CA HIS A 86 9.85 -10.85 -10.99
C HIS A 86 8.66 -11.67 -11.49
N GLY A 87 7.44 -11.15 -11.42
CA GLY A 87 6.24 -11.84 -11.90
C GLY A 87 6.05 -11.79 -13.41
N VAL A 88 6.57 -10.75 -14.08
CA VAL A 88 6.36 -10.52 -15.52
C VAL A 88 7.58 -10.89 -16.35
N LEU A 89 8.80 -10.61 -15.87
CA LEU A 89 10.01 -10.83 -16.65
C LEU A 89 10.41 -12.31 -16.72
N LYS A 90 10.99 -12.68 -17.85
CA LYS A 90 11.54 -14.01 -18.12
C LYS A 90 13.01 -13.92 -18.52
N PRO A 91 13.79 -15.01 -18.35
CA PRO A 91 15.16 -15.06 -18.84
C PRO A 91 15.23 -14.73 -20.34
N GLY A 92 16.09 -13.77 -20.70
CA GLY A 92 16.26 -13.30 -22.08
C GLY A 92 15.46 -12.05 -22.43
N ASP A 93 14.56 -11.57 -21.56
CA ASP A 93 13.86 -10.30 -21.77
C ASP A 93 14.84 -9.12 -21.67
N HIS A 94 14.56 -8.07 -22.46
CA HIS A 94 15.29 -6.80 -22.40
C HIS A 94 14.46 -5.75 -21.67
N VAL A 95 15.03 -5.16 -20.62
CA VAL A 95 14.37 -4.15 -19.79
C VAL A 95 15.00 -2.79 -20.02
N ILE A 96 14.16 -1.77 -20.25
CA ILE A 96 14.57 -0.37 -20.36
C ILE A 96 14.12 0.36 -19.09
N THR A 97 15.01 1.13 -18.49
CA THR A 97 14.76 1.93 -17.28
C THR A 97 15.57 3.22 -17.30
N SER A 98 15.54 4.01 -16.22
CA SER A 98 16.26 5.30 -16.12
C SER A 98 17.36 5.27 -15.05
N ASP A 99 18.34 6.17 -15.17
CA ASP A 99 19.42 6.30 -14.18
C ASP A 99 18.97 7.00 -12.87
N VAL A 100 17.73 7.48 -12.82
CA VAL A 100 17.15 8.21 -11.68
C VAL A 100 16.10 7.39 -10.93
N GLU A 101 15.95 6.11 -11.25
CA GLU A 101 15.04 5.24 -10.55
C GLU A 101 15.39 5.07 -9.06
N HIS A 102 14.37 4.83 -8.26
CA HIS A 102 14.58 4.42 -6.87
C HIS A 102 15.30 3.07 -6.78
N ASN A 103 16.06 2.85 -5.71
CA ASN A 103 16.76 1.58 -5.46
C ASN A 103 15.84 0.34 -5.51
N SER A 104 14.55 0.52 -5.23
CA SER A 104 13.53 -0.54 -5.31
C SER A 104 13.28 -1.06 -6.73
N VAL A 105 13.72 -0.34 -7.76
CA VAL A 105 13.71 -0.79 -9.17
C VAL A 105 15.10 -1.30 -9.54
N LEU A 106 16.13 -0.47 -9.37
CA LEU A 106 17.49 -0.76 -9.85
C LEU A 106 18.05 -2.05 -9.25
N ARG A 107 17.95 -2.24 -7.92
CA ARG A 107 18.49 -3.44 -7.26
C ARG A 107 17.72 -4.70 -7.61
N THR A 108 16.44 -4.57 -7.93
CA THR A 108 15.61 -5.70 -8.34
C THR A 108 15.99 -6.19 -9.75
N LEU A 109 16.45 -5.29 -10.63
CA LEU A 109 16.89 -5.62 -11.99
C LEU A 109 18.37 -6.05 -12.08
N GLN A 110 19.20 -5.72 -11.09
CA GLN A 110 20.65 -5.95 -11.10
C GLN A 110 21.08 -7.29 -10.48
N THR A 111 20.23 -8.33 -10.51
CA THR A 111 20.56 -9.66 -9.96
C THR A 111 21.76 -10.31 -10.64
#